data_AF-A0A0P9UMS8-F1
#
_entry.id   AF-A0A0P9UMS8-F1
#
_cell.length_a   1.000
_cell.length_b   1.000
_cell.length_c   1.000
_cell.angle_alpha   90.00
_cell.angle_beta   90.00
_cell.angle_gamma   90.00
#
_symmetry.space_group_name_H-M   'P 1'
#
loop_
_entity.id
_entity.type
_entity.pdbx_description
1 polymer ?
#
loop_
_entity_poly.entity_id
_entity_poly.type
_entity_poly.pdbx_seq_one_letter_code
_entity_poly.pdbx_strand_id
1 'polypeptide(L)'
;MIGHILPNCLPPLIVIGALQIARAITLEATLSFLGLGVPVTEPSLGLLIANGFQYMLSNEYWISLFPGLALLITIVAINLVGDRLRDVLNPRLQR
;
A
#
# COMPACT_ATOMS: atom_id res chain seq x y z
N MET A 1 -12.22 8.69 29.88
CA MET A 1 -11.24 8.42 28.77
C MET A 1 -11.92 8.37 27.40
N ILE A 2 -12.91 7.51 27.18
CA ILE A 2 -13.57 7.29 25.88
C ILE A 2 -14.31 8.54 25.34
N GLY A 3 -14.87 9.38 26.22
CA GLY A 3 -15.67 10.55 25.81
C GLY A 3 -14.90 11.83 25.46
N HIS A 4 -13.62 11.96 25.80
CA HIS A 4 -12.87 13.23 25.62
C HIS A 4 -11.50 13.06 24.95
N ILE A 5 -10.79 11.96 25.24
CA ILE A 5 -9.45 11.71 24.68
C ILE A 5 -9.61 11.04 23.31
N LEU A 6 -10.51 10.06 23.19
CA LEU A 6 -10.72 9.29 21.97
C LEU A 6 -11.07 10.17 20.75
N PRO A 7 -12.08 11.06 20.78
CA PRO A 7 -12.41 11.90 19.62
C PRO A 7 -11.30 12.88 19.22
N ASN A 8 -10.42 13.28 20.15
CA ASN A 8 -9.26 14.13 19.85
C ASN A 8 -8.07 13.36 19.27
N CYS A 9 -7.95 12.05 19.54
CA CYS A 9 -6.88 11.20 19.03
C CYS A 9 -7.26 10.39 17.78
N LEU A 10 -8.56 10.21 17.50
CA LEU A 10 -9.04 9.55 16.29
C LEU A 10 -8.51 10.17 14.98
N PRO A 11 -8.47 11.52 14.83
CA PRO A 11 -7.97 12.14 13.60
C PRO A 11 -6.53 11.73 13.21
N PRO A 12 -5.50 11.88 14.07
CA PRO A 12 -4.16 11.41 13.73
C PRO A 12 -4.06 9.88 13.65
N LEU A 13 -4.85 9.12 14.40
CA LEU A 13 -4.83 7.65 14.34
C LEU A 13 -5.29 7.12 12.98
N ILE A 14 -6.32 7.73 12.38
CA ILE A 14 -6.81 7.35 11.05
C ILE A 14 -5.74 7.62 9.98
N VAL A 15 -5.05 8.77 10.07
CA VAL A 15 -3.95 9.12 9.16
C VAL A 15 -2.80 8.12 9.28
N ILE A 16 -2.36 7.83 10.51
CA ILE A 16 -1.30 6.85 10.75
C ILE A 16 -1.74 5.46 10.26
N GLY A 17 -3.00 5.08 10.48
CA GLY A 17 -3.56 3.83 9.98
C GLY A 17 -3.45 3.70 8.47
N ALA A 18 -3.81 4.75 7.71
CA ALA A 18 -3.67 4.75 6.25
C ALA A 18 -2.21 4.57 5.80
N LEU A 19 -1.27 5.26 6.43
CA LEU A 19 0.16 5.12 6.15
C LEU A 19 0.68 3.70 6.48
N GLN A 20 0.18 3.10 7.56
CA GLN A 20 0.54 1.73 7.94
C GLN A 20 -0.01 0.70 6.96
N ILE A 21 -1.20 0.92 6.38
CA ILE A 21 -1.76 0.07 5.33
C ILE A 21 -0.86 0.10 4.08
N ALA A 22 -0.45 1.29 3.63
CA ALA A 22 0.46 1.40 2.47
C ALA A 22 1.79 0.66 2.70
N ARG A 23 2.34 0.78 3.92
CA ARG A 23 3.56 0.05 4.33
C ARG A 23 3.34 -1.46 4.36
N ALA A 24 2.22 -1.92 4.90
CA ALA A 24 1.89 -3.35 4.97
C ALA A 24 1.76 -3.96 3.57
N ILE A 25 1.08 -3.28 2.65
CA ILE A 25 0.96 -3.73 1.24
C ILE A 25 2.34 -3.79 0.58
N THR A 26 3.19 -2.79 0.79
CA THR A 26 4.55 -2.77 0.23
C THR A 26 5.39 -3.93 0.77
N LEU A 27 5.29 -4.20 2.06
CA LEU A 27 6.02 -5.28 2.73
C LEU A 27 5.52 -6.66 2.28
N GLU A 28 4.20 -6.87 2.21
CA GLU A 28 3.60 -8.09 1.68
C GLU A 28 4.04 -8.34 0.23
N ALA A 29 3.94 -7.33 -0.65
CA ALA A 29 4.36 -7.46 -2.04
C ALA A 29 5.87 -7.76 -2.16
N THR A 30 6.69 -7.18 -1.29
CA THR A 30 8.14 -7.47 -1.24
C THR A 30 8.39 -8.91 -0.81
N LEU A 31 7.74 -9.39 0.24
CA LEU A 31 7.87 -10.78 0.70
C LEU A 31 7.36 -11.76 -0.34
N SER A 32 6.21 -11.49 -0.96
CA SER A 32 5.62 -12.30 -2.02
C SER A 32 6.50 -12.33 -3.27
N PHE A 33 7.18 -11.22 -3.60
CA PHE A 33 8.16 -11.18 -4.67
C PHE A 33 9.38 -12.06 -4.38
N LEU A 34 9.82 -12.11 -3.12
CA LEU A 34 10.90 -12.99 -2.64
C LEU A 34 10.46 -14.45 -2.42
N GLY A 35 9.18 -14.77 -2.62
CA GLY A 35 8.63 -16.12 -2.39
C GLY A 35 8.37 -16.46 -0.91
N LEU A 36 8.42 -15.48 -0.02
CA LEU A 36 8.18 -15.60 1.43
C LEU A 36 6.82 -15.04 1.87
N GLY A 37 6.03 -14.54 0.94
CA GLY A 37 4.74 -13.90 1.21
C GLY A 37 3.57 -14.88 1.20
N VAL A 38 2.48 -14.49 0.52
CA VAL A 38 1.26 -15.32 0.47
C VAL A 38 1.50 -16.63 -0.29
N PRO A 39 0.77 -17.72 0.05
CA PRO A 39 0.85 -18.97 -0.70
C PRO A 39 0.47 -18.75 -2.17
N VAL A 40 1.04 -19.55 -3.08
CA VAL A 40 0.82 -19.43 -4.54
C VAL A 40 -0.65 -19.65 -4.97
N THR A 41 -1.49 -20.16 -4.07
CA THR A 41 -2.93 -20.32 -4.26
C THR A 41 -3.70 -19.00 -4.10
N GLU A 42 -3.08 -17.99 -3.49
CA GLU A 42 -3.68 -16.68 -3.24
C GLU A 42 -3.10 -15.62 -4.19
N PRO A 43 -3.95 -14.77 -4.79
CA PRO A 43 -3.48 -13.75 -5.71
C PRO A 43 -2.80 -12.60 -4.94
N SER A 44 -1.49 -12.41 -5.17
CA SER A 44 -0.73 -11.23 -4.73
C SER A 44 -0.05 -10.54 -5.90
N LEU A 45 -0.04 -9.20 -5.88
CA LEU A 45 0.68 -8.39 -6.86
C LEU A 45 2.19 -8.69 -6.82
N GLY A 46 2.77 -8.89 -5.64
CA GLY A 46 4.20 -9.23 -5.50
C GLY A 46 4.55 -10.55 -6.17
N LEU A 47 3.69 -11.56 -6.01
CA LEU A 47 3.86 -12.87 -6.63
C LEU A 47 3.70 -12.79 -8.16
N LEU A 48 2.73 -12.01 -8.66
CA LEU A 48 2.56 -11.79 -10.10
C LEU A 48 3.79 -11.12 -10.72
N ILE A 49 4.37 -10.13 -10.03
CA ILE A 49 5.61 -9.47 -10.47
C ILE A 49 6.76 -10.48 -10.52
N ALA A 50 6.92 -11.33 -9.50
CA ALA A 50 7.98 -12.35 -9.44
C ALA A 50 7.84 -13.40 -10.54
N ASN A 51 6.63 -13.91 -10.77
CA ASN A 51 6.36 -14.84 -11.86
C ASN A 51 6.66 -14.21 -13.22
N GLY A 52 6.20 -12.97 -13.45
CA GLY A 52 6.46 -12.23 -14.68
C GLY A 52 7.95 -11.89 -14.89
N PHE A 53 8.73 -11.74 -13.82
CA PHE A 53 10.16 -11.44 -13.91
C PHE A 53 10.94 -12.56 -14.63
N GLN A 54 10.52 -13.81 -14.48
CA GLN A 54 11.11 -14.95 -15.19
C GLN A 54 10.92 -14.87 -16.71
N TYR A 55 9.84 -14.23 -17.17
CA TYR A 55 9.51 -14.08 -18.60
C TYR A 55 10.03 -12.77 -19.20
N MET A 56 10.75 -11.95 -18.41
CA MET A 56 11.24 -10.64 -18.85
C MET A 56 12.23 -10.74 -20.01
N LEU A 57 13.07 -11.79 -20.01
CA LEU A 57 14.03 -12.07 -21.08
C LEU A 57 13.39 -12.77 -22.31
N SER A 58 12.15 -13.27 -22.17
CA SER A 58 11.39 -13.95 -23.22
C SER A 58 10.58 -12.98 -24.08
N ASN A 59 10.86 -11.67 -24.00
CA ASN A 59 10.09 -10.59 -24.64
C ASN A 59 8.65 -10.44 -24.11
N GLU A 60 8.25 -11.14 -23.04
CA GLU A 60 6.93 -11.05 -22.41
C GLU A 60 6.94 -10.18 -21.13
N TYR A 61 7.73 -9.10 -21.14
CA TYR A 61 7.94 -8.21 -20.00
C TYR A 61 6.65 -7.57 -19.46
N TRP A 62 5.60 -7.47 -20.29
CA TRP A 62 4.30 -6.94 -19.90
C TRP A 62 3.66 -7.70 -18.72
N ILE A 63 3.97 -9.00 -18.56
CA ILE A 63 3.45 -9.85 -17.48
C ILE A 63 3.90 -9.33 -16.10
N SER A 64 5.11 -8.79 -15.99
CA SER A 64 5.61 -8.18 -14.74
C SER A 64 5.27 -6.69 -14.66
N LEU A 65 5.26 -5.99 -15.81
CA LEU A 65 5.05 -4.54 -15.87
C LEU A 65 3.66 -4.12 -15.42
N PHE A 66 2.60 -4.80 -15.86
CA PHE A 66 1.23 -4.42 -15.49
C PHE A 66 0.94 -4.57 -14.00
N PRO A 67 1.25 -5.71 -13.34
CA PRO A 67 1.12 -5.84 -11.89
C PRO A 67 2.00 -4.84 -11.12
N GLY A 68 3.22 -4.57 -11.60
CA GLY A 68 4.12 -3.57 -11.00
C GLY A 68 3.54 -2.16 -11.05
N LEU A 69 2.97 -1.76 -12.19
CA LEU A 69 2.33 -0.46 -12.34
C LEU A 69 1.05 -0.36 -11.49
N ALA A 70 0.25 -1.43 -11.44
CA ALA A 70 -0.94 -1.50 -10.59
C ALA A 70 -0.59 -1.36 -9.10
N LEU A 71 0.48 -2.02 -8.64
CA LEU A 71 0.98 -1.90 -7.27
C LEU A 71 1.44 -0.46 -6.97
N LEU A 72 2.20 0.15 -7.87
CA LEU A 72 2.66 1.52 -7.74
C LEU A 72 1.48 2.50 -7.62
N ILE A 73 0.52 2.42 -8.56
CA ILE A 73 -0.68 3.28 -8.57
C ILE A 73 -1.47 3.09 -7.27
N THR A 74 -1.63 1.86 -6.80
CA THR A 74 -2.34 1.55 -5.56
C THR A 74 -1.66 2.20 -4.36
N ILE A 75 -0.34 2.04 -4.22
CA ILE A 75 0.42 2.64 -3.11
C ILE A 75 0.34 4.17 -3.16
N VAL A 76 0.50 4.77 -4.34
CA VAL A 76 0.40 6.22 -4.51
C VAL A 76 -1.00 6.72 -4.18
N ALA A 77 -2.05 6.04 -4.64
CA ALA A 77 -3.43 6.39 -4.36
C ALA A 77 -3.72 6.35 -2.85
N ILE A 78 -3.27 5.31 -2.14
CA ILE A 78 -3.45 5.21 -0.69
C ILE A 78 -2.70 6.33 0.04
N ASN A 79 -1.45 6.61 -0.35
CA ASN A 79 -0.69 7.70 0.26
C ASN A 79 -1.36 9.06 0.02
N LEU A 80 -1.80 9.34 -1.21
CA LEU A 80 -2.48 10.59 -1.54
C LEU A 80 -3.80 10.74 -0.76
N VAL A 81 -4.58 9.67 -0.64
CA VAL A 81 -5.80 9.67 0.19
C VAL A 81 -5.44 9.92 1.66
N GLY A 82 -4.38 9.28 2.18
CA GLY A 82 -3.89 9.50 3.54
C GLY A 82 -3.47 10.95 3.80
N ASP A 83 -2.80 11.58 2.84
CA ASP A 83 -2.39 12.99 2.91
C ASP A 83 -3.62 13.93 2.88
N ARG A 84 -4.57 13.70 1.97
CA ARG A 84 -5.82 14.49 1.94
C ARG A 84 -6.64 14.31 3.20
N LEU A 85 -6.69 13.10 3.73
CA LEU A 85 -7.36 12.79 4.97
C LEU A 85 -6.68 13.54 6.13
N ARG A 86 -5.35 13.57 6.16
CA ARG A 86 -4.57 14.36 7.12
C ARG A 86 -4.91 15.85 7.06
N ASP A 87 -5.01 16.42 5.87
CA ASP A 87 -5.34 17.84 5.68
C ASP A 87 -6.74 18.18 6.20
N VAL A 88 -7.73 17.34 5.89
CA VAL A 88 -9.14 17.55 6.31
C VAL A 88 -9.30 17.35 7.82
N LEU A 89 -8.63 16.35 8.39
CA LEU A 89 -8.74 15.99 9.81
C LEU A 89 -7.86 16.85 10.72
N ASN A 90 -6.90 17.59 10.18
CA ASN A 90 -6.05 18.50 10.95
C ASN A 90 -6.09 19.95 10.43
N PRO A 91 -7.22 20.66 10.57
CA PRO A 91 -7.37 22.06 10.16
C PRO A 91 -6.56 23.05 11.02
N ARG A 92 -5.88 22.58 12.08
CA ARG A 92 -5.09 23.43 12.99
C ARG A 92 -3.69 23.76 12.46
N LEU A 93 -3.26 23.19 11.34
CA LEU A 93 -1.95 23.46 10.73
C LEU A 93 -1.96 24.63 9.71
N GLN A 94 -3.12 25.25 9.47
CA GLN A 94 -3.29 26.37 8.53
C GLN A 94 -3.22 27.78 9.17
N ARG A 95 -2.62 27.91 10.36
CA ARG A 95 -2.29 29.23 10.93
C ARG A 95 -0.79 29.49 10.85
#